data_AF-A0A2V5QHV0-F1
#
_entry.id   AF-A0A2V5QHV0-F1
#
_cell.length_a   1.000
_cell.length_b   1.000
_cell.length_c   1.000
_cell.angle_alpha   90.00
_cell.angle_beta   90.00
_cell.angle_gamma   90.00
#
_symmetry.space_group_name_H-M   'P 1'
#
loop_
_entity.id
_entity.type
_entity.pdbx_description
1 polymer ?
#
loop_
_entity_poly.entity_id
_entity_poly.type
_entity_poly.pdbx_seq_one_letter_code
_entity_poly.pdbx_strand_id
1 'polypeptide(L)'
;MVAKLEGPQFSGGANIAIKCPSHIYEQTIAFYRDTLGLPLIEEEKDGCIFQFGPNRLWIDSVPNLSHPDVWLELETNDTEASPRLTV
;
A
#
# COMPACT_ATOMS: atom_id res chain seq x y z
N MET A 1 -2.37 -33.85 -3.32
CA MET A 1 -3.78 -33.45 -3.38
C MET A 1 -3.96 -32.32 -2.38
N VAL A 2 -4.05 -31.07 -2.83
CA VAL A 2 -4.47 -29.97 -1.95
C VAL A 2 -5.99 -30.02 -1.90
N ALA A 3 -6.55 -30.08 -0.69
CA ALA A 3 -7.98 -30.05 -0.50
C ALA A 3 -8.53 -28.80 -1.20
N LYS A 4 -9.56 -29.00 -2.03
CA LYS A 4 -10.31 -27.91 -2.65
C LYS A 4 -11.02 -27.20 -1.50
N LEU A 5 -10.43 -26.11 -1.00
CA LEU A 5 -11.05 -25.26 0.00
C LEU A 5 -12.23 -24.58 -0.69
N GLU A 6 -13.45 -25.01 -0.37
CA GLU A 6 -14.66 -24.33 -0.82
C GLU A 6 -14.80 -23.03 -0.02
N GLY A 7 -14.15 -21.98 -0.51
CA GLY A 7 -14.14 -20.63 0.07
C GLY A 7 -13.32 -19.65 -0.77
N PRO A 8 -13.43 -18.34 -0.51
CA PRO A 8 -12.64 -17.32 -1.21
C PRO A 8 -11.14 -17.58 -1.03
N GLN A 9 -10.40 -17.50 -2.13
CA GLN A 9 -8.95 -17.62 -2.18
C GLN A 9 -8.33 -16.23 -2.15
N PHE A 10 -7.40 -16.02 -1.23
CA PHE A 10 -6.73 -14.74 -1.07
C PHE A 10 -5.27 -14.81 -1.54
N SER A 11 -4.81 -13.75 -2.17
CA SER A 11 -3.41 -13.49 -2.50
C SER A 11 -3.02 -12.07 -2.12
N GLY A 12 -1.72 -11.81 -1.99
CA GLY A 12 -1.22 -10.44 -1.88
C GLY A 12 -1.30 -9.74 -3.24
N GLY A 13 -1.81 -8.51 -3.24
CA GLY A 13 -1.78 -7.65 -4.42
C GLY A 13 -0.41 -6.99 -4.60
N ALA A 14 -0.28 -6.24 -5.69
CA ALA A 14 0.97 -5.56 -6.05
C ALA A 14 1.14 -4.21 -5.34
N ASN A 15 0.12 -3.71 -4.65
CA ASN A 15 0.14 -2.39 -4.03
C ASN A 15 0.43 -2.45 -2.52
N ILE A 16 1.36 -1.59 -2.10
CA ILE A 16 1.64 -1.27 -0.69
C ILE A 16 1.43 0.23 -0.56
N ALA A 17 0.65 0.66 0.43
CA ALA A 17 0.42 2.08 0.67
C ALA A 17 0.88 2.50 2.07
N ILE A 18 1.54 3.65 2.14
CA ILE A 18 1.89 4.34 3.38
C ILE A 18 1.01 5.59 3.46
N LYS A 19 0.17 5.65 4.50
CA LYS A 19 -0.49 6.89 4.89
C LYS A 19 0.47 7.64 5.80
N CYS A 20 1.04 8.71 5.27
CA CYS A 20 2.13 9.46 5.89
C CYS A 20 1.61 10.76 6.51
N PRO A 21 1.87 11.03 7.80
CA PRO A 21 1.54 12.32 8.40
C PRO A 21 2.15 13.48 7.60
N SER A 22 1.35 14.49 7.25
CA SER A 22 1.80 15.60 6.40
C SER A 22 3.05 16.32 6.93
N HIS A 23 3.26 16.36 8.26
CA HIS A 23 4.41 17.01 8.87
C HIS A 23 5.75 16.28 8.66
N ILE A 24 5.73 14.99 8.28
CA ILE A 24 6.93 14.22 7.91
C ILE A 24 6.94 13.78 6.44
N TYR A 25 5.93 14.19 5.65
CA TYR A 25 5.77 13.74 4.28
C TYR A 25 7.00 14.05 3.42
N GLU A 26 7.45 15.30 3.38
CA GLU A 26 8.62 15.72 2.60
C GLU A 26 9.89 14.96 2.99
N GLN A 27 10.12 14.73 4.29
CA GLN A 27 11.25 13.93 4.77
C GLN A 27 11.15 12.48 4.31
N THR A 28 9.94 11.92 4.32
CA THR A 28 9.67 10.55 3.86
C THR A 28 9.92 10.42 2.36
N ILE A 29 9.44 11.38 1.56
CA ILE A 29 9.68 11.40 0.11
C ILE A 29 11.17 11.52 -0.19
N ALA A 30 11.88 12.43 0.47
CA ALA A 30 13.33 12.58 0.30
C ALA A 30 14.09 11.29 0.66
N PHE A 31 13.63 10.54 1.66
CA PHE A 31 14.23 9.25 1.98
C PHE A 31 14.09 8.25 0.84
N TYR A 32 12.87 8.02 0.33
CA TYR A 32 12.65 7.04 -0.74
C TYR A 32 13.24 7.47 -2.09
N ARG A 33 13.14 8.76 -2.42
CA ARG A 33 13.63 9.33 -3.68
C ARG A 33 15.14 9.55 -3.67
N ASP A 34 15.66 10.25 -2.65
CA ASP A 34 17.04 10.76 -2.67
C ASP A 34 18.01 9.84 -1.93
N THR A 35 17.56 9.19 -0.85
CA THR A 35 18.42 8.28 -0.07
C THR A 35 18.42 6.86 -0.65
N LEU A 36 17.25 6.32 -0.97
CA LEU A 36 17.12 4.98 -1.55
C LEU A 36 17.17 4.96 -3.07
N GLY A 37 16.93 6.09 -3.73
CA GLY A 37 16.98 6.17 -5.19
C GLY A 37 15.87 5.39 -5.89
N LEU A 38 14.70 5.22 -5.25
CA LEU A 38 13.62 4.44 -5.87
C LEU A 38 13.07 5.17 -7.10
N PRO A 39 12.82 4.44 -8.22
CA PRO A 39 12.21 5.04 -9.39
C PRO A 39 10.82 5.56 -9.08
N LEU A 40 10.58 6.84 -9.36
CA LEU A 40 9.26 7.44 -9.32
C LEU A 40 8.45 6.94 -10.53
N ILE A 41 7.27 6.41 -10.27
CA ILE A 41 6.31 5.96 -11.28
C ILE A 41 5.36 7.11 -11.62
N GLU A 42 4.79 7.74 -10.60
CA GLU A 42 3.74 8.74 -10.74
C GLU A 42 3.76 9.72 -9.56
N GLU A 43 3.52 11.00 -9.84
CA GLU A 43 3.27 12.03 -8.83
C GLU A 43 1.79 12.39 -8.84
N GLU A 44 1.21 12.49 -7.65
CA GLU A 44 -0.17 12.92 -7.43
C GLU A 44 -0.21 14.20 -6.60
N LYS A 45 -1.40 14.81 -6.51
CA LYS A 45 -1.58 16.06 -5.76
C LYS A 45 -1.16 15.92 -4.28
N ASP A 46 -1.55 14.81 -3.66
CA ASP A 46 -1.37 14.57 -2.22
C ASP A 46 -0.58 13.28 -1.96
N GLY A 47 0.22 12.82 -2.94
CA GLY A 47 0.96 11.56 -2.83
C GLY A 47 1.90 11.30 -4.00
N CYS A 48 2.60 10.17 -3.95
CA CYS A 48 3.39 9.68 -5.07
C CYS A 48 3.56 8.15 -5.02
N ILE A 49 3.92 7.58 -6.16
CA ILE A 49 4.07 6.13 -6.34
C ILE A 49 5.51 5.84 -6.76
N PHE A 50 6.20 5.00 -5.99
CA PHE A 50 7.53 4.49 -6.30
C PHE A 50 7.50 3.02 -6.73
N GLN A 51 8.46 2.63 -7.56
CA GLN A 51 8.73 1.23 -7.84
C GLN A 51 9.45 0.59 -6.65
N PHE A 52 8.87 -0.46 -6.08
CA PHE A 52 9.44 -1.21 -4.94
C PHE A 52 9.53 -2.70 -5.26
N GLY A 53 10.63 -3.10 -5.90
CA GLY A 53 10.79 -4.48 -6.38
C GLY A 53 9.68 -4.84 -7.36
N PRO A 54 8.90 -5.92 -7.16
CA PRO A 54 7.73 -6.23 -7.99
C PRO A 54 6.48 -5.41 -7.64
N ASN A 55 6.49 -4.67 -6.52
CA ASN A 55 5.34 -3.96 -5.99
C ASN A 55 5.39 -2.46 -6.33
N ARG A 56 4.24 -1.81 -6.17
CA ARG A 56 4.09 -0.35 -6.19
C ARG A 56 3.97 0.14 -4.75
N LEU A 57 4.83 1.09 -4.38
CA LEU A 57 4.79 1.74 -3.07
C LEU A 57 4.14 3.11 -3.22
N TRP A 58 2.95 3.25 -2.66
CA TRP A 58 2.19 4.49 -2.62
C TRP A 58 2.51 5.20 -1.30
N ILE A 59 2.80 6.50 -1.36
CA ILE A 59 3.00 7.31 -0.17
C ILE A 59 2.08 8.52 -0.27
N ASP A 60 1.06 8.55 0.57
CA ASP A 60 0.04 9.59 0.59
C ASP A 60 0.22 10.50 1.80
N SER A 61 0.19 11.81 1.59
CA SER A 61 0.16 12.82 2.65
C SER A 61 -1.23 12.88 3.27
N VAL A 62 -1.32 12.61 4.57
CA VAL A 62 -2.58 12.64 5.31
C VAL A 62 -2.51 13.66 6.46
N PRO A 63 -3.40 14.68 6.47
CA PRO A 63 -3.44 15.65 7.55
C PRO A 63 -3.98 15.01 8.85
N ASN A 64 -3.54 15.53 9.98
CA ASN A 64 -4.00 15.13 11.33
C ASN A 64 -3.70 13.67 11.74
N LEU A 65 -2.79 12.98 11.03
CA LEU A 65 -2.29 11.68 11.43
C LEU A 65 -1.11 11.84 12.40
N SER A 66 -1.05 11.05 13.46
CA SER A 66 0.07 11.09 14.43
C SER A 66 1.24 10.18 14.04
N HIS A 67 0.95 9.04 13.42
CA HIS A 67 1.92 8.02 13.04
C HIS A 67 1.61 7.47 11.65
N PRO A 68 2.61 7.03 10.88
CA PRO A 68 2.36 6.43 9.58
C PRO A 68 1.69 5.06 9.70
N ASP A 69 0.72 4.79 8.82
CA ASP A 69 0.08 3.49 8.68
C ASP A 69 0.51 2.83 7.37
N VAL A 70 0.71 1.51 7.40
CA VAL A 70 1.02 0.70 6.21
C VAL A 70 -0.16 -0.19 5.87
N TRP A 71 -0.58 -0.14 4.62
CA TRP A 71 -1.66 -0.91 4.05
C TRP A 71 -1.11 -1.87 3.01
N LEU A 72 -1.58 -3.12 3.06
CA LEU A 72 -1.21 -4.17 2.13
C LEU A 72 -2.45 -4.53 1.31
N GLU A 73 -2.30 -4.56 -0.01
CA GLU A 73 -3.36 -5.01 -0.88
C GLU A 73 -3.58 -6.52 -0.75
N LEU A 74 -4.86 -6.91 -0.67
CA LEU A 74 -5.29 -8.29 -0.75
C LEU A 74 -6.21 -8.43 -1.96
N GLU A 75 -5.92 -9.42 -2.78
CA GLU A 75 -6.77 -9.84 -3.88
C GLU A 75 -7.56 -11.08 -3.47
N THR A 76 -8.76 -11.21 -4.01
CA THR A 76 -9.58 -12.42 -3.86
C THR A 76 -10.25 -12.76 -5.17
N ASN A 77 -10.42 -14.05 -5.44
CA ASN A 77 -11.22 -14.52 -6.57
C ASN A 77 -12.73 -14.38 -6.33
N ASP A 78 -13.15 -14.04 -5.11
CA ASP A 78 -14.53 -13.84 -4.72
C ASP A 78 -14.63 -12.77 -3.61
N THR A 79 -15.03 -11.56 -3.99
CA THR A 79 -15.20 -10.42 -3.08
C THR A 79 -16.51 -10.48 -2.29
N GLU A 80 -17.55 -11.14 -2.83
CA GLU A 80 -18.89 -11.22 -2.23
C GLU A 80 -18.94 -12.27 -1.11
N ALA A 81 -18.21 -13.38 -1.28
CA ALA A 81 -18.06 -14.41 -0.25
C ALA A 81 -16.99 -14.08 0.80
N SER A 82 -16.29 -12.94 0.65
CA SER A 82 -15.23 -12.54 1.58
C SER A 82 -15.79 -12.27 2.98
N PRO A 83 -15.20 -12.84 4.05
CA PRO A 83 -15.66 -12.57 5.40
C PRO A 83 -15.57 -11.08 5.70
N ARG A 84 -16.69 -10.47 6.06
CA ARG A 84 -16.71 -9.07 6.47
C ARG A 84 -15.98 -8.95 7.80
N LEU A 85 -14.97 -8.08 7.85
CA LEU A 85 -14.35 -7.68 9.10
C LEU A 85 -15.42 -6.95 9.93
N THR A 86 -15.91 -7.60 10.99
CA THR A 86 -16.79 -6.97 11.97
C THR A 86 -15.89 -6.48 13.11
N VAL A 87 -15.62 -5.18 13.13
CA VAL A 87 -14.85 -4.48 14.18
C VAL A 87 -15.78 -3.80 15.17
#